data_AF-A0A953WQ72-F1
#
_entry.id   AF-A0A953WQ72-F1
#
_cell.length_a   1.000
_cell.length_b   1.000
_cell.length_c   1.000
_cell.angle_alpha   90.00
_cell.angle_beta   90.00
_cell.angle_gamma   90.00
#
_symmetry.space_group_name_H-M   'P 1'
#
loop_
_entity.id
_entity.type
_entity.pdbx_description
1 polymer ?
#
loop_
_entity_poly.entity_id
_entity_poly.type
_entity_poly.pdbx_seq_one_letter_code
_entity_poly.pdbx_strand_id
1 'polypeptide(L)' 'KRMAKANSEMSHWAEYDYVIVNYDLDESEALLKSILFAERLKRRRQIGLAKIVKEMMGEE' A
#
# COMPACT_ATOMS: atom_id res chain seq x y z
N LYS A 1 -17.23 -4.10 -27.07
CA LYS A 1 -16.32 -5.15 -26.57
C LYS A 1 -15.29 -4.69 -25.52
N ARG A 2 -15.12 -3.40 -25.20
CA ARG A 2 -14.23 -2.94 -24.11
C ARG A 2 -14.86 -3.04 -22.70
N MET A 3 -16.14 -2.67 -22.57
CA MET A 3 -16.87 -2.73 -21.29
C MET A 3 -17.01 -4.16 -20.73
N ALA A 4 -17.18 -5.17 -21.59
CA ALA A 4 -17.32 -6.56 -21.16
C ALA A 4 -16.05 -7.12 -20.47
N LYS A 5 -14.87 -6.62 -20.87
CA LYS A 5 -13.59 -7.01 -20.26
C LYS A 5 -13.39 -6.32 -18.90
N ALA A 6 -13.71 -5.03 -18.83
CA ALA A 6 -13.69 -4.26 -17.59
C ALA A 6 -14.60 -4.86 -16.51
N ASN A 7 -15.80 -5.31 -16.87
CA ASN A 7 -16.72 -5.97 -15.92
C ASN A 7 -16.16 -7.29 -15.36
N SER A 8 -15.49 -8.10 -16.18
CA SER A 8 -14.90 -9.37 -15.72
C SER A 8 -13.70 -9.14 -14.79
N GLU A 9 -12.94 -8.07 -15.01
CA GLU A 9 -11.80 -7.68 -14.17
C GLU A 9 -12.27 -7.04 -12.85
N MET A 10 -13.34 -6.24 -12.89
CA MET A 10 -13.95 -5.67 -11.68
C MET A 10 -14.53 -6.73 -10.74
N SER A 11 -14.94 -7.91 -11.21
CA SER A 11 -15.49 -8.97 -10.35
C SER A 11 -14.49 -9.53 -9.31
N HIS A 12 -13.19 -9.34 -9.51
CA HIS A 12 -12.13 -9.86 -8.63
C HIS A 12 -11.59 -8.80 -7.65
N TRP A 13 -12.31 -7.68 -7.46
CA TRP A 13 -11.88 -6.60 -6.56
C TRP A 13 -11.59 -7.07 -5.14
N ALA A 14 -12.29 -8.11 -4.66
CA ALA A 14 -12.16 -8.65 -3.32
C ALA A 14 -10.84 -9.43 -3.08
N GLU A 15 -10.06 -9.72 -4.13
CA GLU A 15 -8.77 -10.40 -4.02
C GLU A 15 -7.61 -9.44 -3.72
N TYR A 16 -7.83 -8.13 -3.86
CA TYR A 16 -6.80 -7.12 -3.63
C TYR A 16 -6.75 -6.70 -2.16
N ASP A 17 -5.54 -6.43 -1.67
CA ASP A 17 -5.33 -5.91 -0.31
C ASP A 17 -5.97 -4.52 -0.11
N TYR A 18 -6.03 -3.71 -1.17
CA TYR A 18 -6.61 -2.38 -1.16
C TYR A 18 -7.34 -2.08 -2.47
N VAL A 19 -8.46 -1.35 -2.38
CA VAL A 19 -9.22 -0.84 -3.52
C VAL A 19 -9.46 0.65 -3.33
N ILE A 20 -9.19 1.45 -4.36
CA ILE A 20 -9.49 2.88 -4.41
C ILE A 20 -10.60 3.09 -5.43
N VAL A 21 -11.68 3.74 -5.02
CA VAL A 21 -12.72 4.18 -5.95
C VAL A 21 -12.36 5.58 -6.44
N ASN A 22 -12.12 5.71 -7.74
CA ASN A 22 -11.69 6.96 -8.36
C ASN A 22 -12.86 7.91 -8.60
N TYR A 23 -13.25 8.68 -7.56
CA TYR A 23 -14.26 9.75 -7.67
C TYR A 23 -13.64 11.10 -8.08
N ASP A 24 -12.44 11.38 -7.56
CA ASP A 24 -11.62 12.53 -7.89
C ASP A 24 -10.16 12.09 -8.07
N LEU A 25 -9.47 12.66 -9.05
CA LEU A 25 -8.12 12.21 -9.42
C LEU A 25 -7.09 12.58 -8.36
N ASP A 26 -7.16 13.79 -7.82
CA ASP A 26 -6.19 14.30 -6.85
C ASP A 26 -6.36 13.57 -5.51
N GLU A 27 -7.60 13.33 -5.09
CA GLU A 27 -7.91 12.53 -3.90
C GLU A 27 -7.43 11.08 -4.07
N SER A 28 -7.71 10.46 -5.22
CA SER A 28 -7.31 9.08 -5.49
C SER A 28 -5.78 8.92 -5.52
N GLU A 29 -5.07 9.91 -6.06
CA GLU A 29 -3.61 9.94 -6.03
C GLU A 29 -3.08 10.04 -4.59
N ALA A 30 -3.70 10.89 -3.76
CA ALA A 30 -3.32 11.04 -2.36
C ALA A 30 -3.54 9.73 -1.57
N LEU A 31 -4.66 9.04 -1.80
CA LEU A 31 -4.95 7.74 -1.19
C LEU A 31 -3.93 6.67 -1.63
N LEU A 32 -3.61 6.62 -2.93
CA LEU A 32 -2.60 5.69 -3.46
C LEU A 32 -1.22 5.93 -2.83
N LYS A 33 -0.78 7.20 -2.76
CA LYS A 33 0.48 7.57 -2.10
C LYS A 33 0.47 7.15 -0.64
N SER A 34 -0.65 7.35 0.07
CA SER A 34 -0.79 6.98 1.48
C SER A 34 -0.63 5.47 1.71
N ILE A 35 -1.26 4.65 0.88
CA ILE A 35 -1.08 3.18 0.92
C ILE A 35 0.38 2.81 0.66
N LEU A 36 1.01 3.40 -0.35
CA LEU A 36 2.42 3.14 -0.67
C LEU A 36 3.35 3.50 0.51
N PHE A 37 3.12 4.64 1.15
CA PHE A 37 3.91 5.05 2.32
C PHE A 37 3.70 4.10 3.51
N ALA A 38 2.45 3.74 3.81
CA ALA A 38 2.15 2.79 4.88
C ALA A 38 2.80 1.41 4.63
N GLU A 39 2.73 0.89 3.40
CA GLU A 39 3.38 -0.37 3.03
C GLU A 39 4.90 -0.32 3.18
N ARG A 40 5.53 0.82 2.83
CA ARG A 40 6.96 1.03 3.01
C ARG A 40 7.35 1.07 4.48
N LEU A 41 6.55 1.68 5.34
CA LEU A 41 6.79 1.79 6.78
C LEU A 41 6.59 0.49 7.56
N LYS A 42 6.01 -0.57 6.95
CA LYS A 42 5.89 -1.87 7.61
C LYS A 42 7.24 -2.36 8.12
N ARG A 43 7.31 -2.74 9.40
CA ARG A 43 8.51 -3.26 10.10
C ARG A 43 9.35 -4.23 9.26
N ARG A 44 8.69 -5.18 8.56
CA ARG A 44 9.36 -6.18 7.70
C ARG A 44 10.15 -5.60 6.52
N ARG A 45 9.84 -4.37 6.10
CA ARG A 45 10.52 -3.66 5.00
C ARG A 45 11.58 -2.69 5.50
N GLN A 46 11.64 -2.44 6.80
CA GLN A 46 12.59 -1.52 7.43
C GLN A 46 13.92 -2.26 7.68
N ILE A 47 14.77 -2.29 6.66
CA ILE A 47 16.08 -2.96 6.71
C ILE A 47 16.93 -2.31 7.81
N GLY A 48 17.53 -3.13 8.68
CA GLY A 48 18.39 -2.65 9.76
C GLY A 48 17.63 -2.07 10.97
N LEU A 49 16.30 -2.08 10.97
CA LEU A 49 15.50 -1.55 12.07
C LEU A 49 15.84 -2.19 13.42
N ALA A 50 16.04 -3.52 13.46
CA ALA A 50 16.41 -4.21 14.69
C ALA A 50 17.74 -3.70 15.27
N LYS A 51 18.73 -3.43 14.39
CA LYS A 51 20.02 -2.87 14.79
C LYS A 51 19.86 -1.45 15.34
N ILE A 52 19.11 -0.61 14.63
CA ILE A 52 18.82 0.77 15.06
C ILE A 52 18.15 0.78 16.44
N VAL A 53 17.14 -0.08 16.64
CA VAL A 53 16.45 -0.18 17.94
C VAL A 53 17.40 -0.64 19.04
N LYS A 54 18.26 -1.62 18.76
CA LYS A 54 19.27 -2.11 19.71
C LYS A 54 20.25 -1.00 20.13
N GLU A 55 20.74 -0.22 19.17
CA GLU A 55 21.58 0.97 19.41
C GLU A 55 20.86 2.02 20.26
N MET A 56 19.57 2.27 20.00
CA MET A 56 18.75 3.21 20.79
C MET A 56 18.51 2.73 22.22
N MET A 57 18.51 1.40 22.45
CA MET A 57 18.36 0.80 23.79
C MET A 57 19.68 0.75 24.57
N GLY A 58 20.81 1.15 23.98
CA GLY A 58 22.12 1.10 24.63
C GLY A 58 22.69 -0.32 24.79
N GLU A 59 22.18 -1.27 23.99
CA GLU A 59 22.68 -2.65 23.97
C GLU A 59 23.70 -2.78 22.81
N GLU A 60 25.00 -2.84 23.11
CA GLU A 60 26.04 -3.10 22.09
C GLU A 60 25.96 -4.53 21.51
#